data_AF-A0A8J5CMK8-F1
#
_entry.id   AF-A0A8J5CMK8-F1
#
_cell.length_a   1.000
_cell.length_b   1.000
_cell.length_c   1.000
_cell.angle_alpha   90.00
_cell.angle_beta   90.00
_cell.angle_gamma   90.00
#
_symmetry.space_group_name_H-M   'P 1'
#
loop_
_entity.id
_entity.type
_entity.pdbx_description
1 polymer ?
#
loop_
_entity_poly.entity_id
_entity_poly.type
_entity_poly.pdbx_seq_one_letter_code
_entity_poly.pdbx_strand_id
1 'polypeptide(L)'
;MPFAAMEHKRADWGRFQASLDKWWVTYEPPDDLHQQERDLTAALQRAADAAIPKCSPGRRHRPDWWFYNEDVGEHNHRVNLHRKLL
;
A
#
# COMPACT_ATOMS: atom_id res chain seq x y z
N MET A 1 -27.39 14.15 6.37
CA MET A 1 -26.66 13.36 5.35
C MET A 1 -25.87 12.28 6.09
N PRO A 2 -26.27 11.00 6.07
CA PRO A 2 -25.52 9.97 6.78
C PRO A 2 -24.20 9.72 6.05
N PHE A 3 -23.10 9.80 6.78
CA PHE A 3 -21.79 9.36 6.31
C PHE A 3 -21.90 7.86 6.03
N ALA A 4 -21.91 7.47 4.75
CA ALA A 4 -21.73 6.07 4.39
C ALA A 4 -20.41 5.61 4.99
N ALA A 5 -20.50 4.76 6.02
CA ALA A 5 -19.34 4.13 6.63
C ALA A 5 -18.55 3.46 5.50
N MET A 6 -17.38 4.01 5.19
CA MET A 6 -16.39 3.26 4.43
C MET A 6 -16.07 2.07 5.31
N GLU A 7 -16.66 0.91 5.02
CA GLU A 7 -16.22 -0.35 5.60
C GLU A 7 -14.77 -0.54 5.17
N HIS A 8 -13.85 -0.09 6.02
CA HIS A 8 -12.46 -0.50 5.96
C HIS A 8 -12.50 -2.00 6.19
N LYS A 9 -12.53 -2.78 5.10
CA LYS A 9 -12.41 -4.22 5.18
C LYS A 9 -11.11 -4.49 5.94
N ARG A 10 -11.25 -5.05 7.13
CA ARG A 10 -10.10 -5.38 7.97
C ARG A 10 -9.29 -6.46 7.27
N ALA A 11 -7.97 -6.42 7.45
CA ALA A 11 -7.10 -7.49 7.00
C ALA A 11 -7.53 -8.80 7.67
N ASP A 12 -7.63 -9.86 6.87
CA ASP A 12 -7.97 -11.20 7.34
C ASP A 12 -6.68 -11.96 7.71
N TRP A 13 -6.22 -11.75 8.94
CA TRP A 13 -5.00 -12.39 9.45
C TRP A 13 -5.10 -13.92 9.53
N GLY A 14 -6.31 -14.47 9.68
CA GLY A 14 -6.52 -15.92 9.67
C GLY A 14 -6.21 -16.50 8.27
N ARG A 15 -6.69 -15.82 7.23
CA ARG A 15 -6.38 -16.18 5.84
C ARG A 15 -4.91 -16.00 5.49
N PHE A 16 -4.26 -14.98 6.04
CA PHE A 16 -2.81 -14.79 5.90
C PHE A 16 -2.04 -15.98 6.47
N GLN A 17 -2.33 -16.35 7.72
CA GLN A 17 -1.67 -17.45 8.40
C GLN A 17 -1.91 -18.79 7.69
N ALA A 18 -3.14 -19.09 7.29
CA ALA A 18 -3.46 -20.31 6.55
C ALA A 18 -2.72 -20.39 5.20
N SER A 19 -2.49 -19.24 4.54
CA SER A 19 -1.77 -19.19 3.27
C SER A 19 -0.28 -19.44 3.43
N LEU A 20 0.33 -18.92 4.51
CA LEU A 20 1.73 -19.20 4.85
C LEU A 20 1.93 -20.64 5.31
N ASP A 21 1.02 -21.16 6.13
CA ASP A 21 1.09 -22.54 6.63
C ASP A 21 1.02 -23.55 5.48
N LYS A 22 0.09 -23.31 4.54
CA LYS A 22 0.01 -24.10 3.30
C LYS A 22 1.30 -24.03 2.49
N TRP A 23 1.89 -22.84 2.36
CA TRP A 23 3.15 -22.68 1.62
C TRP A 23 4.28 -23.46 2.30
N TRP A 24 4.41 -23.33 3.62
CA TRP A 24 5.45 -23.98 4.41
C TRP A 24 5.41 -25.51 4.29
N VAL A 25 4.22 -26.11 4.34
CA VAL A 25 4.03 -27.56 4.17
C VAL A 25 4.49 -28.06 2.80
N THR A 26 4.39 -27.22 1.77
CA THR A 26 4.77 -27.56 0.39
C THR A 26 6.16 -27.08 -0.02
N TYR A 27 6.87 -26.38 0.88
CA TYR A 27 8.13 -25.71 0.52
C TYR A 27 9.31 -26.66 0.71
N GLU A 28 9.99 -26.97 -0.40
CA GLU A 28 11.30 -27.63 -0.38
C GLU A 28 12.39 -26.58 -0.59
N PRO A 29 13.26 -26.34 0.41
CA PRO A 29 14.27 -25.29 0.31
C PRO A 29 15.37 -25.66 -0.71
N PRO A 30 15.69 -24.76 -1.66
CA PRO A 30 16.87 -24.91 -2.52
C PRO A 30 18.16 -24.66 -1.73
N ASP A 31 19.29 -25.15 -2.23
CA ASP A 31 20.62 -24.98 -1.58
C ASP A 31 21.10 -23.52 -1.58
N ASP A 32 20.58 -22.71 -2.51
CA ASP A 32 20.90 -21.28 -2.62
C ASP A 32 20.09 -20.43 -1.64
N LEU A 33 20.79 -19.81 -0.69
CA LEU A 33 20.26 -18.86 0.30
C LEU A 33 19.54 -17.66 -0.34
N HIS A 34 20.04 -17.15 -1.47
CA HIS A 34 19.39 -16.02 -2.14
C HIS A 34 18.05 -16.43 -2.74
N GLN A 35 17.96 -17.65 -3.25
CA GLN A 35 16.70 -18.17 -3.76
C GLN A 35 15.69 -18.42 -2.62
N GLN A 36 16.15 -18.92 -1.47
CA GLN A 36 15.31 -19.08 -0.28
C GLN A 36 14.69 -17.76 0.19
N GLU A 37 15.50 -16.69 0.27
CA GLU A 37 15.02 -15.37 0.69
C GLU A 37 13.96 -14.82 -0.28
N ARG A 38 14.17 -15.01 -1.59
CA ARG A 38 13.21 -14.61 -2.62
C ARG A 38 11.91 -15.38 -2.53
N ASP A 39 11.98 -16.68 -2.29
CA ASP A 39 10.80 -17.54 -2.18
C ASP A 39 9.97 -17.19 -0.94
N LEU A 40 10.63 -16.94 0.20
CA LEU A 40 10.01 -16.47 1.43
C LEU A 40 9.31 -15.12 1.21
N THR A 41 10.01 -14.17 0.58
CA THR A 41 9.48 -12.84 0.28
C THR A 41 8.25 -12.94 -0.63
N ALA A 42 8.31 -13.79 -1.65
CA ALA A 42 7.20 -14.01 -2.56
C ALA A 42 6.00 -14.66 -1.85
N ALA A 43 6.23 -15.60 -0.94
CA ALA A 43 5.17 -16.23 -0.15
C ALA A 43 4.47 -15.23 0.78
N LEU A 44 5.24 -14.38 1.46
CA LEU A 44 4.72 -13.31 2.30
C LEU A 44 3.87 -12.32 1.51
N GLN A 45 4.34 -11.90 0.32
CA GLN A 45 3.58 -11.00 -0.55
C GLN A 45 2.28 -11.63 -1.04
N ARG A 46 2.28 -12.90 -1.46
CA ARG A 46 1.06 -13.60 -1.89
C ARG A 46 0.05 -13.74 -0.73
N ALA A 47 0.52 -14.07 0.47
CA ALA A 47 -0.32 -14.14 1.65
C ALA A 47 -0.91 -12.77 1.99
N ALA A 48 -0.11 -11.71 1.91
CA ALA A 48 -0.56 -10.34 2.12
C ALA A 48 -1.59 -9.89 1.07
N ASP A 49 -1.37 -10.17 -0.22
CA ASP A 49 -2.32 -9.87 -1.29
C ASP A 49 -3.66 -10.60 -1.11
N ALA A 50 -3.65 -11.81 -0.55
CA ALA A 50 -4.85 -12.60 -0.31
C ALA A 50 -5.62 -12.16 0.95
N ALA A 51 -4.92 -11.64 1.95
CA ALA A 51 -5.47 -11.28 3.27
C ALA A 51 -5.81 -9.80 3.41
N ILE A 52 -5.04 -8.92 2.78
CA ILE A 52 -5.16 -7.47 2.89
C ILE A 52 -5.99 -6.98 1.70
N PRO A 53 -7.24 -6.52 1.94
CA PRO A 53 -8.06 -6.00 0.88
C PRO A 53 -7.42 -4.74 0.29
N LYS A 54 -7.25 -4.72 -1.03
CA LYS A 54 -6.70 -3.57 -1.75
C LYS A 54 -7.64 -2.39 -1.59
N CYS A 55 -7.15 -1.33 -0.96
CA CYS A 55 -7.84 -0.04 -0.95
C CYS A 55 -7.97 0.42 -2.41
N SER A 56 -9.16 0.29 -2.98
CA SER A 56 -9.43 0.92 -4.27
C SER A 56 -9.34 2.44 -4.06
N PRO A 57 -8.59 3.18 -4.90
CA PRO A 57 -8.66 4.63 -4.86
C PRO A 57 -10.14 4.99 -5.06
N GLY A 58 -10.74 5.60 -4.05
CA GLY A 58 -12.16 5.92 -4.10
C GLY A 58 -12.45 6.75 -5.34
N ARG A 59 -13.43 6.35 -6.15
CA ARG A 59 -13.91 7.07 -7.35
C ARG A 59 -14.51 8.46 -7.06
N ARG A 60 -14.26 9.03 -5.87
CA ARG A 60 -14.64 10.41 -5.59
C ARG A 60 -13.48 11.28 -6.02
N HIS A 61 -13.64 11.94 -7.16
CA HIS A 61 -12.91 13.16 -7.46
C HIS A 61 -13.12 14.10 -6.27
N ARG A 62 -12.18 14.10 -5.33
CA ARG A 62 -12.15 15.10 -4.28
C ARG A 62 -11.62 16.33 -4.99
N PRO A 63 -12.38 17.45 -5.03
CA PRO A 63 -11.80 18.68 -5.51
C PRO A 63 -10.53 18.95 -4.70
N ASP A 64 -9.45 19.35 -5.35
CA ASP A 64 -8.17 19.63 -4.72
C ASP A 64 -8.21 20.96 -3.92
N TRP A 65 -9.25 21.16 -3.12
CA TRP A 65 -9.44 22.34 -2.28
C TRP A 65 -8.24 22.58 -1.36
N TRP A 66 -7.54 21.51 -0.97
CA TRP A 66 -6.30 21.56 -0.20
C TRP A 66 -5.13 22.14 -1.02
N PHE A 67 -5.09 21.91 -2.33
CA PHE A 67 -4.04 22.39 -3.23
C PHE A 67 -4.19 23.87 -3.57
N TYR A 68 -5.43 24.37 -3.56
CA TYR A 68 -5.74 25.80 -3.71
C TYR A 68 -5.72 26.57 -2.39
N ASN A 69 -5.22 25.97 -1.30
CA ASN A 69 -4.97 26.70 -0.07
C ASN A 69 -3.87 27.74 -0.28
N GLU A 70 -4.04 28.93 0.33
CA GLU A 70 -3.13 30.06 0.25
C GLU A 70 -1.71 29.65 0.70
N ASP A 71 -1.60 28.82 1.73
CA ASP A 71 -0.33 28.27 2.23
C ASP A 71 0.44 27.45 1.17
N VAL A 72 -0.29 26.65 0.38
CA VAL A 72 0.30 25.80 -0.67
C VAL A 72 0.71 26.66 -1.87
N GLY A 73 -0.09 27.70 -2.17
CA GLY A 73 0.24 28.71 -3.18
C GLY A 73 1.52 29.47 -2.84
N GLU A 74 1.66 29.93 -1.60
CA GLU A 74 2.86 30.64 -1.14
C GLU A 74 4.09 29.72 -1.12
N HIS A 75 3.94 28.48 -0.68
CA HIS A 75 5.02 27.49 -0.74
C HIS A 75 5.51 27.25 -2.19
N ASN A 76 4.58 27.04 -3.12
CA ASN A 76 4.91 26.85 -4.54
C ASN A 76 5.55 28.11 -5.14
N HIS A 77 5.11 29.30 -4.74
CA HIS A 77 5.73 30.56 -5.15
C HIS A 77 7.19 30.65 -4.69
N ARG A 78 7.47 30.34 -3.41
CA ARG A 78 8.83 30.32 -2.85
C ARG A 78 9.73 29.32 -3.57
N VAL A 79 9.26 28.10 -3.80
CA VAL A 79 10.01 27.08 -4.54
C VAL A 79 10.36 27.55 -5.96
N ASN A 80 9.40 28.18 -6.65
CA ASN A 80 9.64 28.71 -7.99
C ASN A 80 10.61 29.89 -8.02
N LEU A 81 10.59 30.77 -7.02
CA LEU A 81 11.60 31.82 -6.87
C LEU A 81 12.99 31.20 -6.70
N HIS A 82 13.14 30.23 -5.79
CA HIS A 82 14.43 29.57 -5.58
C HIS A 82 14.94 28.83 -6.83
N ARG A 83 14.05 28.19 -7.60
CA ARG A 83 14.42 27.54 -8.86
C ARG A 83 14.86 28.49 -9.96
N LYS A 84 14.39 29.74 -9.96
CA LYS A 84 14.81 30.77 -10.93
C LYS A 84 16.10 31.47 -10.54
N LEU A 85 16.50 31.33 -9.27
CA LEU A 85 17.74 31.90 -8.70
C LEU A 85 18.92 30.92 -8.78
N LEU A 86 18.68 29.68 -9.21
CA LEU A 86 19.68 28.69 -9.61
C LEU A 86 19.83 28.72 -11.14
#